data_AF-A0A534RP07-F1
#
_entry.id   AF-A0A534RP07-F1
#
_cell.length_a   1.000
_cell.length_b   1.000
_cell.length_c   1.000
_cell.angle_alpha   90.00
_cell.angle_beta   90.00
_cell.angle_gamma   90.00
#
_symmetry.space_group_name_H-M   'P 1'
#
loop_
_entity.id
_entity.type
_entity.pdbx_description
1 polymer ?
#
loop_
_entity_poly.entity_id
_entity_poly.type
_entity_poly.pdbx_seq_one_letter_code
_entity_poly.pdbx_strand_id
1 'polypeptide(L)'
;MLLSGVSGLALLAALFVIGSAVATSVRARRREIGLLRCIGAERRHLLRLFLGEALVVGVGGTLVGVPLGLGLARLLLPTVRESAELVFAMRFFTAGLDVSPTTLALGAAAGVGAALLAGFTPARAAVRVAPLAAVRRAGPPEDRRSSAPGALAAALVLTAVGLVAEIHFDSPWGGNLAALATDFFLVVLFVREARLVSAVVLRPLRGRGRLAVERLADIPPELALAGGVLALGLGLMIMAGTLARSFEASVLDFIHHQVRADLVVASTATTGWIESPVHEDLGARLLAVPGVARVERVRLAEHEYEGGRIS
;
A
#
# COMPACT_ATOMS: atom_id res chain seq x y z
N MET A 1 -2.68 12.84 0.61
CA MET A 1 -1.82 12.24 -0.45
C MET A 1 -1.21 10.94 0.02
N LEU A 2 -0.26 10.97 0.97
CA LEU A 2 0.47 9.76 1.41
C LEU A 2 -0.41 8.69 2.07
N LEU A 3 -1.28 9.07 3.01
CA LEU A 3 -2.16 8.11 3.71
C LEU A 3 -3.16 7.40 2.78
N SER A 4 -3.71 8.12 1.80
CA SER A 4 -4.62 7.56 0.79
C SER A 4 -3.90 6.58 -0.14
N GLY A 5 -2.65 6.89 -0.52
CA GLY A 5 -1.81 5.99 -1.32
C GLY A 5 -1.52 4.66 -0.61
N VAL A 6 -1.12 4.72 0.67
CA VAL A 6 -0.87 3.52 1.49
C VAL A 6 -2.14 2.69 1.67
N SER A 7 -3.30 3.33 1.82
CA SER A 7 -4.59 2.63 1.93
C SER A 7 -4.95 1.88 0.63
N GLY A 8 -4.68 2.49 -0.52
CA GLY A 8 -4.87 1.84 -1.81
C GLY A 8 -3.91 0.67 -2.02
N LEU A 9 -2.65 0.82 -1.61
CA LEU A 9 -1.65 -0.26 -1.63
C LEU A 9 -2.12 -1.47 -0.83
N ALA A 10 -2.69 -1.24 0.35
CA ALA A 10 -3.28 -2.31 1.17
C ALA A 10 -4.48 -2.98 0.47
N LEU A 11 -5.32 -2.22 -0.24
CA LEU A 11 -6.41 -2.77 -1.06
C LEU A 11 -5.89 -3.65 -2.21
N LEU A 12 -4.83 -3.23 -2.89
CA LEU A 12 -4.19 -4.04 -3.92
C LEU A 12 -3.61 -5.34 -3.35
N ALA A 13 -2.93 -5.25 -2.20
CA ALA A 13 -2.43 -6.43 -1.49
C ALA A 13 -3.58 -7.42 -1.20
N ALA A 14 -4.70 -6.92 -0.69
CA ALA A 14 -5.89 -7.72 -0.42
C ALA A 14 -6.45 -8.37 -1.70
N LEU A 15 -6.47 -7.65 -2.83
CA LEU A 15 -6.90 -8.18 -4.12
C LEU A 15 -6.06 -9.40 -4.53
N PHE A 16 -4.73 -9.33 -4.38
CA PHE A 16 -3.83 -10.44 -4.69
C PHE A 16 -4.02 -11.62 -3.72
N VAL A 17 -4.14 -11.35 -2.42
CA VAL A 17 -4.40 -12.40 -1.40
C VAL A 17 -5.67 -13.17 -1.76
N ILE A 18 -6.79 -12.47 -1.94
CA ILE A 18 -8.09 -13.08 -2.24
C ILE A 18 -8.04 -13.79 -3.59
N GLY A 19 -7.44 -13.16 -4.61
CA GLY A 19 -7.32 -13.73 -5.95
C GLY A 19 -6.55 -15.05 -5.94
N SER A 20 -5.43 -15.11 -5.22
CA SER A 20 -4.63 -16.33 -5.07
C SER A 20 -5.38 -17.43 -4.30
N ALA A 21 -6.14 -17.07 -3.27
CA ALA A 21 -6.95 -18.01 -2.50
C ALA A 21 -8.08 -18.62 -3.36
N VAL A 22 -8.84 -17.77 -4.07
CA VAL A 22 -9.91 -18.22 -4.97
C VAL A 22 -9.34 -19.08 -6.10
N ALA A 23 -8.22 -18.67 -6.70
CA ALA A 23 -7.56 -19.46 -7.74
C ALA A 23 -7.15 -20.86 -7.24
N THR A 24 -6.67 -20.95 -6.00
CA THR A 24 -6.32 -22.21 -5.34
C THR A 24 -7.55 -23.07 -5.05
N SER A 25 -8.63 -22.51 -4.48
CA SER A 25 -9.90 -23.22 -4.23
C SER A 25 -10.50 -23.79 -5.52
N VAL A 26 -10.53 -22.97 -6.56
CA VAL A 26 -11.01 -23.34 -7.90
C VAL A 26 -10.19 -24.48 -8.48
N ARG A 27 -8.86 -24.45 -8.34
CA ARG A 27 -7.96 -25.50 -8.82
C ARG A 27 -8.21 -26.84 -8.16
N ALA A 28 -8.41 -26.84 -6.83
CA ALA A 28 -8.76 -28.03 -6.07
C ALA A 28 -10.09 -28.65 -6.54
N ARG A 29 -11.06 -27.82 -6.92
CA ARG A 29 -12.40 -28.25 -7.36
C ARG A 29 -12.53 -28.45 -8.88
N ARG A 30 -11.47 -28.31 -9.68
CA ARG A 30 -11.54 -28.41 -11.16
C ARG A 30 -12.21 -29.68 -11.67
N ARG A 31 -11.97 -30.82 -11.01
CA ARG A 31 -12.57 -32.11 -11.40
C ARG A 31 -14.07 -32.13 -11.16
N GLU A 32 -14.53 -31.59 -10.02
CA GLU A 32 -15.95 -31.45 -9.70
C GLU A 32 -16.65 -30.51 -10.69
N ILE A 33 -16.02 -29.37 -11.01
CA ILE A 33 -16.52 -28.43 -12.03
C ILE A 33 -16.64 -29.12 -13.39
N GLY A 34 -15.65 -29.93 -13.77
CA GLY A 34 -15.68 -30.73 -14.99
C GLY A 34 -16.85 -31.70 -15.02
N LEU A 35 -17.09 -32.45 -13.94
CA LEU A 35 -18.21 -33.37 -13.80
C LEU A 35 -19.57 -32.65 -13.84
N LEU A 36 -19.71 -31.54 -13.12
CA LEU A 36 -20.91 -30.69 -13.14
C LEU A 36 -21.21 -30.18 -14.56
N ARG A 37 -20.17 -29.81 -15.32
CA ARG A 37 -20.33 -29.39 -16.72
C ARG A 37 -20.68 -30.55 -17.65
N CYS A 38 -20.27 -31.78 -17.36
CA CYS A 38 -20.65 -32.96 -18.13
C CYS A 38 -22.14 -33.33 -17.93
N ILE A 39 -22.70 -33.07 -16.75
CA ILE A 39 -24.14 -33.27 -16.47
C ILE A 39 -25.01 -32.06 -16.86
N GLY A 40 -24.44 -31.06 -17.55
CA GLY A 40 -25.20 -29.93 -18.12
C GLY A 40 -25.20 -28.63 -17.30
N ALA A 41 -24.38 -28.50 -16.25
CA ALA A 41 -24.34 -27.26 -15.47
C ALA A 41 -23.91 -26.05 -16.32
N GLU A 42 -24.69 -24.98 -16.25
CA GLU A 42 -24.41 -23.74 -16.99
C GLU A 42 -23.23 -22.98 -16.39
N ARG A 43 -22.44 -22.34 -17.26
CA ARG A 43 -21.32 -21.45 -16.88
C ARG A 43 -21.73 -20.37 -15.87
N ARG A 44 -22.95 -19.85 -15.98
CA ARG A 44 -23.49 -18.81 -15.09
C ARG A 44 -23.68 -19.32 -13.66
N HIS A 45 -24.14 -20.55 -13.48
CA HIS A 45 -24.32 -21.14 -12.14
C HIS A 45 -22.98 -21.33 -11.42
N LEU A 46 -21.98 -21.84 -12.14
CA LEU A 46 -20.63 -22.01 -11.59
C LEU A 46 -19.98 -20.66 -11.24
N LEU A 47 -20.14 -19.65 -12.10
CA LEU A 47 -19.61 -18.31 -11.83
C LEU A 47 -20.28 -17.68 -10.59
N ARG A 48 -21.60 -17.81 -10.44
CA ARG A 48 -22.32 -17.31 -9.25
C ARG A 48 -21.87 -18.01 -7.96
N LEU A 49 -21.59 -19.31 -8.03
CA LEU A 49 -21.11 -20.07 -6.88
C LEU A 49 -19.77 -19.50 -6.36
N PHE A 50 -18.79 -19.32 -7.25
CA PHE A 50 -17.48 -18.77 -6.87
C PHE A 50 -17.55 -17.31 -6.45
N LEU A 51 -18.38 -16.50 -7.09
CA LEU A 51 -18.60 -15.12 -6.66
C LEU A 51 -19.33 -15.06 -5.31
N GLY A 52 -20.20 -16.01 -5.01
CA GLY A 52 -20.83 -16.16 -3.69
C GLY A 52 -19.81 -16.50 -2.60
N GLU A 53 -18.87 -17.41 -2.88
CA GLU A 53 -17.75 -17.71 -1.98
C GLU A 53 -16.89 -16.46 -1.73
N ALA A 54 -16.53 -15.74 -2.79
CA ALA A 54 -15.79 -14.47 -2.68
C ALA A 54 -16.57 -13.40 -1.90
N LEU A 55 -17.90 -13.34 -2.07
CA LEU A 55 -18.77 -12.42 -1.34
C LEU A 55 -18.76 -12.74 0.16
N VAL A 56 -18.91 -14.02 0.54
CA VAL A 56 -18.90 -14.44 1.95
C VAL A 56 -17.56 -14.11 2.60
N VAL A 57 -16.45 -14.37 1.91
CA VAL A 57 -15.11 -14.02 2.37
C VAL A 57 -14.94 -12.50 2.50
N GLY A 58 -15.41 -11.74 1.51
CA GLY A 58 -15.34 -10.28 1.53
C GLY A 58 -16.17 -9.66 2.65
N VAL A 59 -17.40 -10.12 2.85
CA VAL A 59 -18.29 -9.65 3.92
C VAL A 59 -17.72 -10.04 5.29
N GLY A 60 -17.30 -11.29 5.48
CA GLY A 60 -16.67 -11.73 6.73
C GLY A 60 -15.39 -10.94 7.04
N GLY A 61 -14.53 -10.75 6.04
CA GLY A 61 -13.32 -9.94 6.18
C GLY A 61 -13.62 -8.47 6.51
N THR A 62 -14.66 -7.88 5.92
CA THR A 62 -15.08 -6.52 6.22
C THR A 62 -15.64 -6.40 7.63
N LEU A 63 -16.47 -7.35 8.06
CA LEU A 63 -17.07 -7.39 9.40
C LEU A 63 -16.01 -7.49 10.50
N VAL A 64 -14.90 -8.16 10.24
CA VAL A 64 -13.79 -8.28 11.20
C VAL A 64 -12.78 -7.13 11.05
N GLY A 65 -12.48 -6.74 9.81
CA GLY A 65 -11.47 -5.74 9.49
C GLY A 65 -11.86 -4.32 9.93
N VAL A 66 -13.14 -3.94 9.78
CA VAL A 66 -13.60 -2.60 10.18
C VAL A 66 -13.48 -2.39 11.71
N PRO A 67 -13.99 -3.28 12.58
CA PRO A 67 -13.80 -3.16 14.02
C PRO A 67 -12.32 -3.19 14.43
N LEU A 68 -11.51 -4.06 13.83
CA LEU A 68 -10.07 -4.12 14.13
C LEU A 68 -9.35 -2.82 13.73
N GLY A 69 -9.67 -2.26 12.56
CA GLY A 69 -9.12 -0.99 12.10
C GLY A 69 -9.50 0.17 13.02
N LEU A 70 -10.76 0.22 13.45
CA LEU A 70 -11.23 1.21 14.44
C LEU A 70 -10.54 1.02 15.80
N GLY A 71 -10.37 -0.22 16.25
CA GLY A 71 -9.67 -0.55 17.50
C GLY A 71 -8.20 -0.11 17.47
N LEU A 72 -7.50 -0.43 16.38
CA LEU A 72 -6.12 -0.01 16.16
C LEU A 72 -6.01 1.51 16.07
N ALA A 73 -6.93 2.18 15.37
CA ALA A 73 -6.95 3.63 15.29
C ALA A 73 -7.09 4.26 16.68
N ARG A 74 -8.01 3.75 17.52
CA ARG A 74 -8.18 4.23 18.91
C ARG A 74 -6.94 3.98 19.77
N LEU A 75 -6.23 2.87 19.55
CA LEU A 75 -5.02 2.54 20.29
C LEU A 75 -3.82 3.42 19.90
N LEU A 76 -3.68 3.72 18.60
CA LEU A 76 -2.55 4.47 18.06
C LEU A 76 -2.74 5.99 18.08
N LEU A 77 -3.99 6.46 18.06
CA LEU A 77 -4.35 7.87 18.15
C LEU A 77 -3.63 8.64 19.28
N PRO A 78 -3.59 8.16 20.54
CA PRO A 78 -2.90 8.88 21.61
C PRO A 78 -1.39 9.01 21.36
N THR A 79 -0.74 7.96 20.86
CA THR A 79 0.71 7.98 20.55
C THR A 79 1.03 8.94 19.41
N VAL A 80 0.19 8.94 18.35
CA VAL A 80 0.34 9.86 17.22
C VAL A 80 0.08 11.30 17.68
N ARG A 81 -0.92 11.51 18.54
CA ARG A 81 -1.22 12.83 19.12
C ARG A 81 -0.03 13.33 19.92
N GLU A 82 0.50 12.56 20.86
CA GLU A 82 1.65 12.97 21.69
C GLU A 82 2.87 13.30 20.84
N SER A 83 3.15 12.48 19.83
CA SER A 83 4.25 12.71 18.88
C SER A 83 4.04 13.98 18.06
N ALA A 84 2.81 14.25 17.62
CA ALA A 84 2.48 15.47 16.89
C ALA A 84 2.52 16.71 17.79
N GLU A 85 2.07 16.62 19.05
CA GLU A 85 2.16 17.72 20.02
C GLU A 85 3.63 18.11 20.27
N LEU A 86 4.54 17.13 20.32
CA LEU A 86 5.99 17.36 20.45
C LEU A 86 6.61 17.98 19.19
N VAL A 87 6.28 17.46 18.01
CA VAL A 87 6.88 17.93 16.73
C VAL A 87 6.36 19.31 16.33
N PHE A 88 5.07 19.58 16.56
CA PHE A 88 4.42 20.81 16.10
C PHE A 88 4.22 21.85 17.22
N ALA A 89 4.72 21.57 18.44
CA ALA A 89 4.57 22.42 19.63
C ALA A 89 3.12 22.91 19.88
N MET A 90 2.12 22.16 19.42
CA MET A 90 0.71 22.54 19.42
C MET A 90 -0.10 21.52 20.20
N ARG A 91 -0.92 21.95 21.17
CA ARG A 91 -1.84 21.04 21.90
C ARG A 91 -3.09 20.74 21.06
N PHE A 92 -3.23 19.50 20.62
CA PHE A 92 -4.40 19.06 19.85
C PHE A 92 -5.56 18.69 20.78
N PHE A 93 -6.32 19.66 21.29
CA PHE A 93 -7.42 19.41 22.23
C PHE A 93 -8.52 18.49 21.69
N THR A 94 -8.69 18.36 20.37
CA THR A 94 -9.80 17.65 19.73
C THR A 94 -9.36 16.67 18.63
N ALA A 95 -8.25 15.95 18.81
CA ALA A 95 -7.94 14.78 17.97
C ALA A 95 -8.85 13.60 18.34
N GLY A 96 -10.17 13.76 18.12
CA GLY A 96 -11.15 12.69 18.26
C GLY A 96 -11.16 11.82 17.01
N LEU A 97 -11.48 10.54 17.16
CA LEU A 97 -11.74 9.68 16.01
C LEU A 97 -13.10 10.07 15.42
N ASP A 98 -13.09 10.97 14.43
CA ASP A 98 -14.31 11.31 13.70
C ASP A 98 -14.60 10.23 12.65
N VAL A 99 -15.53 9.34 12.99
CA VAL A 99 -15.91 8.22 12.14
C VAL A 99 -17.24 8.55 11.47
N SER A 100 -17.15 9.15 10.28
CA SER A 100 -18.35 9.35 9.48
C SER A 100 -18.94 8.00 9.04
N PRO A 101 -20.28 7.80 9.16
CA PRO A 101 -20.96 6.63 8.64
C PRO A 101 -20.71 6.43 7.13
N THR A 102 -20.53 7.53 6.39
CA THR A 102 -20.25 7.47 4.94
C THR A 102 -18.88 6.86 4.66
N THR A 103 -17.86 7.19 5.46
CA THR A 103 -16.51 6.64 5.32
C THR A 103 -16.48 5.15 5.65
N LEU A 104 -17.22 4.72 6.69
CA LEU A 104 -17.40 3.31 7.00
C LEU A 104 -18.10 2.55 5.87
N ALA A 105 -19.18 3.11 5.33
CA ALA A 105 -19.91 2.51 4.22
C ALA A 105 -19.04 2.40 2.96
N LEU A 106 -18.26 3.43 2.63
CA LEU A 106 -17.32 3.40 1.50
C LEU A 106 -16.20 2.39 1.72
N GLY A 107 -15.63 2.31 2.93
CA GLY A 107 -14.61 1.32 3.26
C GLY A 107 -15.14 -0.12 3.16
N ALA A 108 -16.35 -0.35 3.66
CA ALA A 108 -17.02 -1.65 3.56
C ALA A 108 -17.33 -2.03 2.09
N ALA A 109 -17.86 -1.08 1.31
CA ALA A 109 -18.12 -1.28 -0.10
C ALA A 109 -16.83 -1.55 -0.88
N ALA A 110 -15.74 -0.85 -0.56
CA ALA A 110 -14.43 -1.06 -1.16
C ALA A 110 -13.86 -2.45 -0.82
N GLY A 111 -13.97 -2.90 0.43
CA GLY A 111 -13.51 -4.22 0.86
C GLY A 111 -14.26 -5.37 0.17
N VAL A 112 -15.59 -5.31 0.16
CA VAL A 112 -16.44 -6.30 -0.53
C VAL A 112 -16.23 -6.24 -2.05
N GLY A 113 -16.16 -5.03 -2.62
CA GLY A 113 -15.90 -4.83 -4.04
C GLY A 113 -14.56 -5.39 -4.47
N ALA A 114 -13.50 -5.16 -3.69
CA ALA A 114 -12.18 -5.74 -3.93
C ALA A 114 -12.21 -7.27 -3.90
N ALA A 115 -12.91 -7.89 -2.94
CA ALA A 115 -13.03 -9.35 -2.88
C ALA A 115 -13.70 -9.94 -4.12
N LEU A 116 -14.78 -9.30 -4.60
CA LEU A 116 -15.49 -9.71 -5.81
C LEU A 116 -14.63 -9.53 -7.06
N LEU A 117 -13.93 -8.40 -7.18
CA LEU A 117 -13.02 -8.13 -8.31
C LEU A 117 -11.87 -9.13 -8.34
N ALA A 118 -11.28 -9.45 -7.18
CA ALA A 118 -10.23 -10.44 -7.04
C ALA A 118 -10.68 -11.83 -7.51
N GLY A 119 -11.86 -12.26 -7.06
CA GLY A 119 -12.41 -13.58 -7.39
C GLY A 119 -12.91 -13.71 -8.83
N PHE A 120 -13.28 -12.60 -9.48
CA PHE A 120 -13.88 -12.63 -10.81
C PHE A 120 -12.95 -13.20 -11.89
N THR A 121 -11.68 -12.79 -11.90
CA THR A 121 -10.73 -13.23 -12.92
C THR A 121 -10.42 -14.73 -12.86
N PRO A 122 -10.07 -15.36 -11.71
CA PRO A 122 -9.87 -16.80 -11.63
C PRO A 122 -11.17 -17.59 -11.83
N ALA A 123 -12.31 -17.11 -11.31
CA ALA A 123 -13.60 -17.77 -11.48
C ALA A 123 -14.01 -17.84 -12.96
N ARG A 124 -13.87 -16.73 -13.69
CA ARG A 124 -14.16 -16.67 -15.13
C ARG A 124 -13.21 -17.56 -15.94
N ALA A 125 -11.94 -17.62 -15.57
CA ALA A 125 -10.96 -18.48 -16.23
C ALA A 125 -11.33 -19.96 -16.09
N ALA A 126 -11.73 -20.41 -14.90
CA ALA A 126 -12.08 -21.80 -14.65
C ALA A 126 -13.36 -22.26 -15.36
N VAL A 127 -14.36 -21.39 -15.43
CA VAL A 127 -15.62 -21.69 -16.12
C VAL A 127 -15.43 -21.78 -17.64
N ARG A 128 -14.34 -21.23 -18.19
CA ARG A 128 -14.01 -21.30 -19.63
C ARG A 128 -13.23 -22.55 -20.04
N VAL A 129 -12.65 -23.31 -19.10
CA VAL A 129 -11.88 -24.53 -19.41
C VAL A 129 -12.83 -25.61 -19.97
N ALA A 130 -12.45 -26.25 -21.08
CA ALA A 130 -13.29 -27.25 -21.74
C ALA A 130 -13.50 -28.50 -20.85
N PRO A 131 -14.74 -29.06 -20.77
CA PRO A 131 -15.06 -30.20 -19.89
C PRO A 131 -14.18 -31.44 -20.15
N LEU A 132 -13.85 -31.70 -21.42
CA LEU A 132 -13.01 -32.84 -21.84
C LEU A 132 -11.54 -32.68 -21.40
N ALA A 133 -11.02 -31.45 -21.29
CA ALA A 133 -9.67 -31.17 -20.82
C ALA A 133 -9.52 -31.32 -19.30
N ALA A 134 -10.63 -31.26 -18.55
CA ALA A 134 -10.64 -31.45 -17.10
C ALA A 134 -10.65 -32.94 -16.68
N VAL A 135 -11.10 -33.84 -17.57
CA VAL A 135 -11.23 -35.29 -17.31
C VAL A 135 -10.04 -36.07 -17.88
N ARG A 136 -9.46 -35.64 -18.99
CA ARG A 136 -8.20 -36.20 -19.52
C ARG A 136 -7.04 -35.71 -18.65
N ARG A 137 -6.17 -36.60 -18.14
CA ARG A 137 -4.89 -36.19 -17.52
C ARG A 137 -4.22 -35.21 -18.48
N ALA A 138 -3.99 -33.98 -18.01
CA ALA A 138 -3.46 -32.90 -18.82
C ALA A 138 -2.21 -33.37 -19.56
N GLY A 139 -2.26 -33.34 -20.89
CA GLY A 139 -1.05 -33.37 -21.70
C GLY A 139 -0.20 -32.12 -21.40
N PRO A 140 1.09 -32.12 -21.79
CA PRO A 140 1.96 -30.97 -21.58
C PRO A 140 1.28 -29.68 -22.08
N PRO A 141 1.42 -28.56 -21.35
CA PRO A 141 0.69 -27.34 -21.63
C PRO A 141 0.85 -26.97 -23.11
N GLU A 142 -0.25 -26.91 -23.86
CA GLU A 142 -0.23 -26.34 -25.20
C GLU A 142 0.34 -24.94 -25.08
N ASP A 143 1.43 -24.70 -25.82
CA ASP A 143 2.11 -23.42 -25.98
C ASP A 143 1.10 -22.37 -26.42
N ARG A 144 0.41 -21.78 -25.45
CA ARG A 144 -0.32 -20.55 -25.65
C ARG A 144 0.76 -19.50 -25.75
N ARG A 145 1.28 -19.31 -26.97
CA ARG A 145 2.03 -18.14 -27.42
C ARG A 145 1.28 -16.93 -26.92
N SER A 146 1.64 -16.51 -25.72
CA SER A 146 0.97 -15.41 -25.06
C SER A 146 1.27 -14.17 -25.88
N SER A 147 0.27 -13.33 -26.11
CA SER A 147 0.37 -12.01 -26.73
C SER A 147 1.14 -11.04 -25.82
N ALA A 148 2.34 -11.46 -25.42
CA ALA A 148 3.18 -10.93 -24.34
C ALA A 148 3.67 -9.49 -24.54
N PRO A 149 4.02 -9.01 -25.75
CA PRO A 149 4.52 -7.64 -25.88
C PRO A 149 3.41 -6.60 -25.81
N GLY A 150 2.19 -6.93 -26.27
CA GLY A 150 1.05 -5.99 -26.29
C GLY A 150 0.54 -5.62 -24.89
N ALA A 151 0.52 -6.57 -23.96
CA ALA A 151 0.14 -6.30 -22.58
C ALA A 151 1.20 -5.47 -21.82
N LEU A 152 2.48 -5.67 -22.15
CA LEU A 152 3.62 -4.90 -21.63
C LEU A 152 3.58 -3.45 -22.11
N ALA A 153 3.38 -3.26 -23.41
CA ALA A 153 3.26 -1.94 -24.02
C ALA A 153 2.01 -1.21 -23.52
N ALA A 154 0.87 -1.90 -23.45
CA ALA A 154 -0.36 -1.32 -22.90
C ALA A 154 -0.19 -0.88 -21.45
N ALA A 155 0.56 -1.63 -20.65
CA ALA A 155 0.82 -1.28 -19.27
C ALA A 155 1.81 -0.12 -19.12
N LEU A 156 2.92 -0.11 -19.87
CA LEU A 156 3.85 1.03 -19.92
C LEU A 156 3.15 2.32 -20.34
N VAL A 157 2.25 2.23 -21.33
CA VAL A 157 1.45 3.36 -21.80
C VAL A 157 0.46 3.81 -20.72
N LEU A 158 -0.25 2.89 -20.06
CA LEU A 158 -1.18 3.24 -18.97
C LEU A 158 -0.45 3.90 -17.78
N THR A 159 0.75 3.43 -17.44
CA THR A 159 1.60 4.05 -16.41
C THR A 159 2.06 5.44 -16.81
N ALA A 160 2.54 5.62 -18.05
CA ALA A 160 2.97 6.93 -18.54
C ALA A 160 1.80 7.92 -18.59
N VAL A 161 0.61 7.47 -19.02
CA VAL A 161 -0.61 8.31 -19.05
C VAL A 161 -1.06 8.69 -17.64
N GLY A 162 -0.98 7.77 -16.66
CA GLY A 162 -1.30 8.06 -15.27
C GLY A 162 -0.37 9.10 -14.65
N LEU A 163 0.94 8.98 -14.88
CA LEU A 163 1.95 9.91 -14.38
C LEU A 163 1.81 11.30 -15.02
N VAL A 164 1.54 11.36 -16.33
CA VAL A 164 1.26 12.63 -17.02
C VAL A 164 -0.02 13.26 -16.50
N ALA A 165 -1.07 12.48 -16.25
CA ALA A 165 -2.31 12.99 -15.68
C ALA A 165 -2.12 13.54 -14.26
N GLU A 166 -1.27 12.94 -13.45
CA GLU A 166 -0.92 13.44 -12.12
C GLU A 166 -0.22 14.81 -12.18
N ILE A 167 0.80 14.94 -13.03
CA ILE A 167 1.56 16.19 -13.18
C ILE A 167 0.69 17.31 -13.77
N HIS A 168 -0.26 16.98 -14.65
CA HIS A 168 -0.99 17.97 -15.44
C HIS A 168 -2.32 18.44 -14.82
N PHE A 169 -3.00 17.58 -14.05
CA PHE A 169 -4.33 17.90 -13.51
C PHE A 169 -4.33 18.26 -12.03
N ASP A 170 -3.17 18.19 -11.36
CA ASP A 170 -2.98 18.52 -9.93
C ASP A 170 -4.10 17.92 -9.04
N SER A 171 -4.58 16.73 -9.45
CA SER A 171 -5.76 16.09 -8.89
C SER A 171 -5.31 15.01 -7.91
N PRO A 172 -5.63 15.18 -6.61
CA PRO A 172 -5.41 14.19 -5.56
C PRO A 172 -5.79 12.75 -5.91
N TRP A 173 -6.79 12.57 -6.75
CA TRP A 173 -7.38 11.27 -7.07
C TRP A 173 -6.70 10.64 -8.28
N GLY A 174 -6.23 11.46 -9.24
CA GLY A 174 -5.56 10.99 -10.45
C GLY A 174 -4.20 10.33 -10.15
N GLY A 175 -3.38 10.98 -9.33
CA GLY A 175 -2.07 10.46 -8.92
C GLY A 175 -2.16 9.17 -8.12
N ASN A 176 -3.10 9.08 -7.18
CA ASN A 176 -3.33 7.84 -6.42
C ASN A 176 -3.75 6.68 -7.34
N LEU A 177 -4.63 6.92 -8.32
CA LEU A 177 -5.05 5.87 -9.25
C LEU A 177 -3.90 5.39 -10.13
N ALA A 178 -3.03 6.32 -10.56
CA ALA A 178 -1.84 6.02 -11.35
C ALA A 178 -0.80 5.22 -10.55
N ALA A 179 -0.53 5.61 -9.30
CA ALA A 179 0.35 4.87 -8.39
C ALA A 179 -0.16 3.44 -8.18
N LEU A 180 -1.47 3.28 -7.90
CA LEU A 180 -2.08 1.95 -7.75
C LEU A 180 -1.97 1.10 -9.01
N ALA A 181 -2.20 1.68 -10.18
CA ALA A 181 -2.03 0.97 -11.44
C ALA A 181 -0.56 0.54 -11.65
N THR A 182 0.38 1.38 -11.26
CA THR A 182 1.82 1.12 -11.36
C THR A 182 2.26 0.00 -10.43
N ASP A 183 1.82 0.02 -9.17
CA ASP A 183 2.16 -1.02 -8.19
C ASP A 183 1.53 -2.35 -8.54
N PHE A 184 0.25 -2.36 -8.93
CA PHE A 184 -0.41 -3.55 -9.44
C PHE A 184 0.37 -4.15 -10.63
N PHE A 185 0.85 -3.29 -11.52
CA PHE A 185 1.60 -3.72 -12.69
C PHE A 185 3.01 -4.21 -12.34
N LEU A 186 3.73 -3.58 -11.41
CA LEU A 186 5.02 -4.03 -10.91
C LEU A 186 4.94 -5.43 -10.31
N VAL A 187 3.87 -5.73 -9.57
CA VAL A 187 3.63 -7.08 -9.03
C VAL A 187 3.40 -8.08 -10.15
N VAL A 188 2.59 -7.75 -11.15
CA VAL A 188 2.35 -8.62 -12.31
C VAL A 188 3.63 -8.85 -13.12
N LEU A 189 4.44 -7.80 -13.31
CA LEU A 189 5.72 -7.86 -14.00
C LEU A 189 6.74 -8.69 -13.21
N PHE A 190 6.81 -8.52 -11.90
CA PHE A 190 7.66 -9.32 -11.02
C PHE A 190 7.28 -10.81 -11.07
N VAL A 191 5.99 -11.14 -10.98
CA VAL A 191 5.50 -12.52 -11.07
C VAL A 191 5.80 -13.13 -12.45
N ARG A 192 5.72 -12.34 -13.53
CA ARG A 192 6.02 -12.80 -14.89
C ARG A 192 7.52 -12.99 -15.14
N GLU A 193 8.33 -12.01 -14.77
CA GLU A 193 9.78 -12.00 -14.99
C GLU A 193 10.55 -12.74 -13.90
N ALA A 194 9.87 -13.33 -12.92
CA ALA A 194 10.47 -14.20 -11.91
C ALA A 194 11.36 -15.29 -12.53
N ARG A 195 11.05 -15.74 -13.75
CA ARG A 195 11.90 -16.67 -14.53
C ARG A 195 13.23 -16.05 -14.99
N LEU A 196 13.23 -14.80 -15.46
CA LEU A 196 14.46 -14.10 -15.85
C LEU A 196 15.30 -13.77 -14.61
N VAL A 197 14.65 -13.27 -13.55
CA VAL A 197 15.31 -12.94 -12.28
C VAL A 197 15.94 -14.20 -11.68
N SER A 198 15.20 -15.31 -11.61
CA SER A 198 15.77 -16.58 -11.13
C SER A 198 16.88 -17.10 -12.03
N ALA A 199 16.82 -16.91 -13.35
CA ALA A 199 17.91 -17.26 -14.26
C ALA A 199 19.19 -16.45 -14.00
N VAL A 200 19.07 -15.16 -13.65
CA VAL A 200 20.22 -14.31 -13.31
C VAL A 200 20.77 -14.64 -11.92
N VAL A 201 19.89 -14.75 -10.91
CA VAL A 201 20.26 -15.02 -9.52
C VAL A 201 20.87 -16.41 -9.34
N LEU A 202 20.35 -17.42 -10.05
CA LEU A 202 20.81 -18.80 -9.97
C LEU A 202 21.93 -19.10 -10.98
N ARG A 203 22.32 -18.13 -11.81
CA ARG A 203 23.48 -18.22 -12.72
C ARG A 203 24.78 -18.70 -12.05
N PRO A 204 25.13 -18.27 -10.81
CA PRO A 204 26.33 -18.74 -10.12
C PRO A 204 26.31 -20.23 -9.80
N LEU A 205 25.13 -20.85 -9.68
CA LEU A 205 24.93 -22.26 -9.30
C LEU A 205 25.10 -23.23 -10.48
N ARG A 206 25.52 -22.74 -11.65
CA ARG A 206 25.82 -23.51 -12.88
C ARG A 206 24.68 -24.49 -13.22
N GLY A 207 24.98 -25.74 -13.60
CA GLY A 207 24.00 -26.73 -14.07
C GLY A 207 22.83 -26.99 -13.09
N ARG A 208 23.04 -26.81 -11.78
CA ARG A 208 21.98 -26.90 -10.76
C ARG A 208 21.03 -25.70 -10.81
N GLY A 209 21.57 -24.51 -11.11
CA GLY A 209 20.78 -23.30 -11.33
C GLY A 209 19.84 -23.42 -12.53
N ARG A 210 20.30 -24.00 -13.64
CA ARG A 210 19.46 -24.22 -14.83
C ARG A 210 18.26 -25.13 -14.52
N LEU A 211 18.50 -26.24 -13.83
CA LEU A 211 17.46 -27.18 -13.42
C LEU A 211 16.46 -26.54 -12.45
N ALA A 212 16.95 -25.70 -11.52
CA ALA A 212 16.08 -24.95 -10.61
C ALA A 212 15.18 -23.96 -11.36
N VAL A 213 15.70 -23.22 -12.35
CA VAL A 213 14.92 -22.30 -13.19
C VAL A 213 13.86 -23.04 -14.01
N GLU A 214 14.21 -24.19 -14.59
CA GLU A 214 13.27 -25.05 -15.32
C GLU A 214 12.14 -25.54 -14.40
N ARG A 215 12.47 -25.95 -13.17
CA ARG A 215 11.45 -26.35 -12.17
C ARG A 215 10.58 -25.20 -11.69
N LEU A 216 11.15 -24.01 -11.53
CA LEU A 216 10.40 -22.79 -11.19
C LEU A 216 9.44 -22.39 -12.31
N ALA A 217 9.80 -22.66 -13.58
CA ALA A 217 8.92 -22.42 -14.72
C ALA A 217 7.66 -23.30 -14.67
N ASP A 218 7.75 -24.51 -14.14
CA ASP A 218 6.61 -25.42 -14.01
C ASP A 218 5.72 -25.14 -12.80
N ILE A 219 6.10 -24.18 -11.94
CA ILE A 219 5.28 -23.82 -10.78
C ILE A 219 3.94 -23.24 -11.27
N PRO A 220 2.82 -23.72 -10.70
CA PRO A 220 1.49 -23.14 -10.91
C PRO A 220 1.48 -21.62 -10.70
N PRO A 221 0.83 -20.83 -11.59
CA PRO A 221 0.74 -19.38 -11.43
C PRO A 221 0.12 -18.96 -10.09
N GLU A 222 -0.76 -19.78 -9.52
CA GLU A 222 -1.39 -19.52 -8.22
C GLU A 222 -0.37 -19.51 -7.06
N LEU A 223 0.67 -20.35 -7.12
CA LEU A 223 1.77 -20.38 -6.15
C LEU A 223 2.71 -19.18 -6.31
N ALA A 224 2.93 -18.74 -7.55
CA ALA A 224 3.72 -17.54 -7.83
C ALA A 224 3.01 -16.27 -7.30
N LEU A 225 1.68 -16.19 -7.44
CA LEU A 225 0.87 -15.12 -6.85
C LEU A 225 0.97 -15.09 -5.32
N ALA A 226 0.88 -16.25 -4.67
CA ALA A 226 1.04 -16.34 -3.21
C ALA A 226 2.44 -15.88 -2.75
N GLY A 227 3.49 -16.27 -3.47
CA GLY A 227 4.85 -15.78 -3.20
C GLY A 227 4.98 -14.27 -3.40
N GLY A 228 4.36 -13.72 -4.45
CA GLY A 228 4.31 -12.27 -4.71
C GLY A 228 3.59 -11.49 -3.60
N VAL A 229 2.51 -12.05 -3.05
CA VAL A 229 1.80 -11.47 -1.90
C VAL A 229 2.70 -11.38 -0.67
N LEU A 230 3.44 -12.43 -0.35
CA LEU A 230 4.38 -12.43 0.77
C LEU A 230 5.49 -11.40 0.57
N ALA A 231 6.04 -11.32 -0.64
CA ALA A 231 7.07 -10.33 -0.99
C ALA A 231 6.55 -8.90 -0.87
N LEU A 232 5.33 -8.64 -1.36
CA LEU A 232 4.68 -7.32 -1.25
C LEU A 232 4.42 -6.94 0.21
N GLY A 233 3.90 -7.87 1.03
CA GLY A 233 3.68 -7.64 2.45
C GLY A 233 4.99 -7.34 3.21
N LEU A 234 6.04 -8.14 2.95
CA LEU A 234 7.36 -7.93 3.53
C LEU A 234 7.97 -6.60 3.07
N GLY A 235 7.83 -6.27 1.79
CA GLY A 235 8.29 -5.01 1.20
C GLY A 235 7.63 -3.81 1.86
N LEU A 236 6.31 -3.85 2.05
CA LEU A 236 5.57 -2.79 2.76
C LEU A 236 6.02 -2.65 4.22
N MET A 237 6.25 -3.75 4.92
CA MET A 237 6.78 -3.73 6.29
C MET A 237 8.18 -3.11 6.36
N ILE A 238 9.08 -3.52 5.46
CA ILE A 238 10.45 -2.98 5.39
C ILE A 238 10.40 -1.49 5.03
N MET A 239 9.59 -1.11 4.06
CA MET A 239 9.43 0.29 3.63
C MET A 239 8.94 1.15 4.78
N ALA A 240 7.84 0.77 5.45
CA ALA A 240 7.30 1.53 6.58
C ALA A 240 8.32 1.65 7.72
N GLY A 241 9.00 0.55 8.06
CA GLY A 241 10.05 0.55 9.08
C GLY A 241 11.25 1.42 8.71
N THR A 242 11.65 1.41 7.43
CA THR A 242 12.77 2.22 6.93
C THR A 242 12.41 3.69 6.92
N LEU A 243 11.22 4.04 6.43
CA LEU A 243 10.73 5.41 6.41
C LEU A 243 10.66 6.01 7.83
N ALA A 244 10.14 5.24 8.80
CA ALA A 244 10.10 5.66 10.20
C ALA A 244 11.51 5.92 10.76
N ARG A 245 12.44 4.97 10.59
CA ARG A 245 13.82 5.12 11.05
C ARG A 245 14.57 6.25 10.35
N SER A 246 14.36 6.43 9.05
CA SER A 246 14.99 7.50 8.28
C SER A 246 14.50 8.87 8.73
N PHE A 247 13.19 9.02 8.98
CA PHE A 247 12.63 10.25 9.51
C PHE A 247 13.19 10.57 10.90
N GLU A 248 13.23 9.60 11.81
CA GLU A 248 13.82 9.75 13.13
C GLU A 248 15.29 10.18 13.05
N ALA A 249 16.09 9.50 12.21
CA ALA A 249 17.48 9.84 12.00
C ALA A 249 17.65 11.26 11.45
N SER A 250 16.83 11.68 10.48
CA SER A 250 16.87 13.04 9.94
C SER A 250 16.49 14.11 10.96
N VAL A 251 15.49 13.86 11.81
CA VAL A 251 15.09 14.80 12.86
C VAL A 251 16.18 14.91 13.94
N LEU A 252 16.75 13.79 14.37
CA LEU A 252 17.85 13.79 15.34
C LEU A 252 19.07 14.53 14.79
N ASP A 253 19.41 14.29 13.52
CA ASP A 253 20.53 14.96 12.87
C ASP A 253 20.29 16.48 12.73
N PHE A 254 19.06 16.89 12.40
CA PHE A 254 18.65 18.30 12.40
C PHE A 254 18.80 18.94 13.78
N ILE A 255 18.29 18.28 14.84
CA ILE A 255 18.38 18.79 16.22
C ILE A 255 19.83 18.97 16.63
N HIS A 256 20.69 17.97 16.42
CA HIS A 256 22.09 18.03 16.82
C HIS A 256 22.90 19.09 16.07
N HIS A 257 22.58 19.36 14.80
CA HIS A 257 23.33 20.32 14.00
C HIS A 257 22.81 21.76 14.09
N GLN A 258 21.48 21.95 14.23
CA GLN A 258 20.85 23.28 14.24
C GLN A 258 20.66 23.83 15.66
N VAL A 259 20.35 22.99 16.63
CA VAL A 259 20.11 23.42 18.01
C VAL A 259 21.38 23.22 18.83
N ARG A 260 22.25 24.22 18.83
CA ARG A 260 23.46 24.26 19.68
C ARG A 260 23.17 24.72 21.12
N ALA A 261 21.91 24.91 21.48
CA ALA A 261 21.51 25.38 22.80
C ALA A 261 21.23 24.18 23.73
N ASP A 262 21.73 24.24 24.97
CA ASP A 262 21.45 23.21 25.98
C ASP A 262 19.97 23.25 26.45
N LEU A 263 19.34 24.42 26.37
CA LEU A 263 17.95 24.66 26.77
C LEU A 263 17.27 25.58 25.75
N VAL A 264 16.05 25.21 25.36
CA VAL A 264 15.17 26.04 24.52
C VAL A 264 14.03 26.56 25.40
N VAL A 265 13.86 27.89 25.43
CA VAL A 265 12.78 28.54 26.18
C VAL A 265 11.79 29.11 25.17
N ALA A 266 10.58 28.55 25.19
CA ALA A 266 9.49 28.83 24.27
C ALA A 266 8.24 29.27 25.03
N SER A 267 7.31 29.95 24.35
CA SER A 267 5.99 30.24 24.92
C SER A 267 5.15 28.96 24.94
N THR A 268 4.42 28.73 26.03
CA THR A 268 3.43 27.64 26.12
C THR A 268 2.11 27.98 25.43
N ALA A 269 1.90 29.27 25.10
CA ALA A 269 0.78 29.72 24.30
C ALA A 269 1.21 29.80 22.83
N THR A 270 0.41 29.20 21.96
CA THR A 270 0.59 29.22 20.50
C THR A 270 -0.56 29.93 19.81
N THR A 271 -0.25 30.60 18.70
CA THR A 271 -1.21 31.26 17.82
C THR A 271 -1.16 30.56 16.47
N GLY A 272 -1.96 29.50 16.31
CA GLY A 272 -1.89 28.63 15.13
C GLY A 272 -0.55 27.88 15.08
N TRP A 273 0.20 28.07 14.00
CA TRP A 273 1.47 27.36 13.72
C TRP A 273 2.73 28.04 14.30
N ILE A 274 2.57 29.17 14.98
CA ILE A 274 3.68 29.97 15.51
C ILE A 274 3.50 30.13 17.01
N GLU A 275 4.57 29.88 17.77
CA GLU A 275 4.62 30.17 19.20
C GLU A 275 4.33 31.65 19.44
N SER A 276 3.47 31.97 20.41
CA SER A 276 3.21 33.37 20.73
C SER A 276 4.51 34.04 21.19
N PRO A 277 4.77 35.30 20.80
CA PRO A 277 6.00 35.97 21.16
C PRO A 277 6.20 36.00 22.68
N VAL A 278 7.41 35.64 23.11
CA VAL A 278 7.83 35.79 24.51
C VAL A 278 8.16 37.27 24.80
N HIS A 279 7.98 37.69 26.06
CA HIS A 279 8.25 39.06 26.48
C HIS A 279 9.70 39.46 26.17
N GLU A 280 9.94 40.65 25.60
CA GLU A 280 11.27 41.06 25.13
C GLU A 280 12.35 41.04 26.25
N ASP A 281 11.94 41.37 27.48
CA ASP A 281 12.81 41.37 28.67
C ASP A 281 13.26 39.97 29.12
N LEU A 282 12.62 38.90 28.65
CA LEU A 282 12.89 37.54 29.09
C LEU A 282 14.36 37.17 28.86
N GLY A 283 14.93 37.55 27.71
CA GLY A 283 16.33 37.22 27.43
C GLY A 283 17.31 37.92 28.39
N ALA A 284 17.01 39.13 28.83
CA ALA A 284 17.83 39.83 29.83
C ALA A 284 17.71 39.17 31.22
N ARG A 285 16.50 38.73 31.58
CA ARG A 285 16.26 37.99 32.82
C ARG A 285 16.98 36.64 32.85
N LEU A 286 17.02 35.92 31.72
CA LEU A 286 17.71 34.63 31.61
C LEU A 286 19.23 34.78 31.73
N LEU A 287 19.83 35.84 31.13
CA LEU A 287 21.25 36.13 31.30
C LEU A 287 21.64 36.46 32.75
N ALA A 288 20.70 36.97 33.55
CA ALA A 288 20.94 37.25 34.96
C ALA A 288 20.91 36.00 35.85
N VAL A 289 20.49 34.85 35.32
CA VAL A 289 20.47 33.59 36.08
C VAL A 289 21.90 33.04 36.20
N PRO A 290 22.39 32.75 37.42
CA PRO A 290 23.72 32.18 37.60
C PRO A 290 23.89 30.86 36.82
N GLY A 291 24.96 30.76 36.04
CA GLY A 291 25.26 29.58 35.22
C GLY A 291 24.84 29.69 33.75
N VAL A 292 24.11 30.75 33.35
CA VAL A 292 23.77 30.99 31.94
C VAL A 292 24.92 31.73 31.24
N ALA A 293 25.62 31.05 30.33
CA ALA A 293 26.78 31.62 29.63
C ALA A 293 26.39 32.50 28.42
N ARG A 294 25.30 32.15 27.71
CA ARG A 294 24.84 32.85 26.51
C ARG A 294 23.34 32.68 26.35
N VAL A 295 22.66 33.73 25.88
CA VAL A 295 21.26 33.68 25.45
C VAL A 295 21.18 34.21 24.03
N GLU A 296 20.61 33.41 23.14
CA GLU A 296 20.38 33.78 21.75
C GLU A 296 18.89 33.94 21.52
N ARG A 297 18.49 35.11 21.00
CA ARG A 297 17.08 35.43 20.76
C ARG A 297 16.78 35.18 19.29
N VAL A 298 15.78 34.35 19.02
CA VAL A 298 15.30 34.09 17.66
C VAL A 298 14.01 34.88 17.46
N ARG A 299 13.96 35.69 16.39
CA ARG A 299 12.77 36.42 15.98
C ARG A 299 12.44 36.03 14.55
N LEU A 300 11.24 35.51 14.34
CA LEU A 300 10.66 35.40 13.00
C LEU A 300 10.34 36.83 12.52
N ALA A 301 10.97 37.24 11.43
CA ALA A 301 10.73 38.53 10.79
C ALA A 301 10.14 38.28 9.42
N GLU A 302 8.91 38.72 9.19
CA GLU A 302 8.31 38.70 7.86
C GLU A 302 9.08 39.67 6.94
N HIS A 303 9.44 39.20 5.75
CA HIS A 303 10.13 40.00 4.74
C HIS A 303 9.23 40.17 3.51
N GLU A 304 9.12 41.38 3.00
CA GLU A 304 8.53 41.63 1.68
C GLU A 304 9.59 41.50 0.59
N TYR A 305 9.30 40.71 -0.43
CA TYR A 305 10.13 40.57 -1.62
C TYR A 305 9.26 40.81 -2.85
N GLU A 306 9.69 41.75 -3.71
CA GLU A 306 8.97 42.16 -4.92
C GLU A 306 7.49 42.53 -4.70
N GLY A 307 7.17 43.15 -3.56
CA GLY A 307 5.81 43.58 -3.23
C GLY A 307 4.88 42.45 -2.78
N GLY A 308 5.39 41.23 -2.65
CA GLY A 308 4.70 40.10 -2.02
C GLY A 308 5.26 39.82 -0.63
N ARG A 309 4.37 39.52 0.33
CA ARG A 309 4.77 39.03 1.65
C ARG A 309 5.33 37.61 1.49
N ILE A 310 6.57 37.40 1.93
CA ILE A 310 7.14 36.05 2.07
C ILE A 310 7.26 35.75 3.57
N SER A 311 6.51 34.74 4.00
CA SER A 311 6.54 34.15 5.35
C SER A 311 7.51 32.99 5.40
#